data_AF-A0A1S3DUJ9-F1
#
_entry.id   AF-A0A1S3DUJ9-F1
#
_cell.length_a   1.000
_cell.length_b   1.000
_cell.length_c   1.000
_cell.angle_alpha   90.00
_cell.angle_beta   90.00
_cell.angle_gamma   90.00
#
_symmetry.space_group_name_H-M   'P 1'
#
loop_
_entity.id
_entity.type
_entity.pdbx_description
1 polymer ?
#
loop_
_entity_poly.entity_id
_entity_poly.type
_entity_poly.pdbx_seq_one_letter_code
_entity_poly.pdbx_strand_id
1 'polypeptide(L)'
;MSFGKRIHIRILLLCLFLIFLAFLRFYLYKDESSFSANLYADNEFLLVNKLYTYSEDDLKINGEKYVMSDPRLVNKLKTKFLLSPSTEPYNLESSDVDPSMGQATEVRRVLKDMKNGFFIECGALDGETRSNTLFMERYLDWTGLLIEADPLNVYDMLKKHRKAYVSPSCLSVHPYATVVRFEQNKNMGKISEPDDGEDISKRHVDVQCFPLFTYLLAMNITTVDYFSLDVEGSELQVLQTIPFDQVNIRVSSCMNERSKFEVLP
;
A
#
# COMPACT_ATOMS: atom_id res chain seq x y z
N MET A 1 35.44 -39.74 40.74
CA MET A 1 35.61 -39.59 39.27
C MET A 1 34.32 -39.26 38.48
N SER A 2 33.19 -38.93 39.11
CA SER A 2 31.89 -38.72 38.41
C SER A 2 31.54 -37.24 38.14
N PHE A 3 32.08 -36.31 38.94
CA PHE A 3 31.70 -34.89 38.87
C PHE A 3 32.33 -34.13 37.68
N GLY A 4 33.62 -34.37 37.40
CA GLY A 4 34.32 -33.71 36.28
C GLY A 4 33.78 -34.08 34.89
N LYS A 5 33.32 -35.33 34.70
CA LYS A 5 32.70 -35.77 33.43
C LYS A 5 31.38 -35.05 33.14
N ARG A 6 30.57 -34.77 34.16
CA ARG A 6 29.30 -34.04 34.01
C ARG A 6 29.51 -32.57 33.65
N ILE A 7 30.55 -31.94 34.19
CA ILE A 7 30.92 -30.56 33.84
C ILE A 7 31.42 -30.48 32.40
N HIS A 8 32.29 -31.40 31.97
CA HIS A 8 32.76 -31.43 30.57
C HIS A 8 31.63 -31.67 29.56
N ILE A 9 30.65 -32.52 29.87
CA ILE A 9 29.49 -32.73 28.99
C ILE A 9 28.65 -31.45 28.87
N ARG A 10 28.42 -30.72 29.98
CA ARG A 10 27.67 -29.46 29.95
C ARG A 10 28.39 -28.38 29.14
N ILE A 11 29.72 -28.26 29.29
CA ILE A 11 30.52 -27.31 28.50
C ILE A 11 30.48 -27.67 27.02
N LEU A 12 30.60 -28.96 26.67
CA LEU A 12 30.53 -29.42 25.28
C LEU A 12 29.17 -29.11 24.64
N LEU A 13 28.06 -29.35 25.34
CA LEU A 13 26.72 -29.03 24.86
C LEU A 13 26.52 -27.52 24.67
N LEU A 14 27.08 -26.70 25.56
CA LEU A 14 27.01 -25.24 25.45
C LEU A 14 27.81 -24.73 24.25
N CYS A 15 28.99 -25.30 24.00
CA CYS A 15 29.79 -24.99 22.81
C CYS A 15 29.07 -25.39 21.51
N LEU A 16 28.45 -26.58 21.46
CA LEU A 16 27.69 -27.03 20.30
C LEU A 16 26.47 -26.14 20.04
N PHE A 17 25.78 -25.68 21.09
CA PHE A 17 24.66 -24.76 20.97
C PHE A 17 25.10 -23.39 20.43
N LEU A 18 26.22 -22.84 20.91
CA LEU A 18 26.77 -21.58 20.40
C LEU A 18 27.21 -21.68 18.93
N ILE A 19 27.80 -22.82 18.53
CA ILE A 19 28.13 -23.09 17.13
C ILE A 19 26.86 -23.16 16.28
N PHE A 20 25.82 -23.85 16.77
CA PHE A 20 24.52 -23.90 16.08
C PHE A 20 23.90 -22.51 15.92
N LEU A 21 23.92 -21.67 16.96
CA LEU A 21 23.43 -20.28 16.87
C LEU A 21 24.24 -19.44 15.89
N ALA A 22 25.56 -19.62 15.84
CA ALA A 22 26.42 -18.94 14.87
C ALA A 22 26.13 -19.39 13.44
N PHE A 23 25.91 -20.69 13.22
CA PHE A 23 25.49 -21.24 11.93
C PHE A 23 24.10 -20.78 11.52
N LEU A 24 23.14 -20.76 12.46
CA LEU A 24 21.79 -20.26 12.21
C LEU A 24 21.83 -18.77 11.84
N ARG A 25 22.59 -17.97 12.58
CA ARG A 25 22.77 -16.54 12.27
C ARG A 25 23.46 -16.33 10.93
N PHE A 26 24.48 -17.13 10.60
CA PHE A 26 25.15 -17.08 9.30
C PHE A 26 24.23 -17.51 8.16
N TYR A 27 23.39 -18.53 8.37
CA TYR A 27 22.43 -19.01 7.39
C TYR A 27 21.34 -17.97 7.14
N LEU A 28 20.76 -17.38 8.20
CA LEU A 28 19.78 -16.30 8.12
C LEU A 28 20.38 -15.04 7.46
N TYR A 29 21.63 -14.69 7.77
CA TYR A 29 22.34 -13.57 7.14
C TYR A 29 22.60 -13.81 5.65
N LYS A 30 22.98 -15.05 5.28
CA LYS A 30 23.23 -15.42 3.89
C LYS A 30 21.92 -15.41 3.07
N ASP A 31 20.81 -15.85 3.67
CA ASP A 31 19.49 -15.81 3.06
C ASP A 31 19.06 -14.35 2.75
N GLU A 32 19.24 -13.43 3.70
CA GLU A 32 18.97 -11.99 3.52
C GLU A 32 19.85 -11.34 2.43
N SER A 33 21.13 -11.73 2.36
CA SER A 33 22.07 -11.28 1.33
C SER A 33 21.77 -11.85 -0.07
N SER A 34 21.31 -13.10 -0.16
CA SER A 34 20.90 -13.68 -1.45
C SER A 34 19.53 -13.19 -1.90
N PHE A 35 18.63 -12.93 -0.96
CA PHE A 35 17.31 -12.35 -1.21
C PHE A 35 17.45 -10.93 -1.77
N SER A 36 18.29 -10.09 -1.14
CA SER A 36 18.59 -8.75 -1.67
C SER A 36 19.26 -8.81 -3.04
N ALA A 37 20.23 -9.70 -3.26
CA ALA A 37 20.88 -9.85 -4.57
C ALA A 37 19.91 -10.30 -5.69
N ASN A 38 18.95 -11.17 -5.39
CA ASN A 38 17.92 -11.59 -6.34
C ASN A 38 16.88 -10.49 -6.62
N LEU A 39 16.56 -9.66 -5.62
CA LEU A 39 15.69 -8.48 -5.77
C LEU A 39 16.27 -7.50 -6.80
N TYR A 40 17.58 -7.24 -6.79
CA TYR A 40 18.21 -6.32 -7.75
C TYR A 40 18.25 -6.84 -9.20
N ALA A 41 18.02 -8.14 -9.42
CA ALA A 41 17.91 -8.73 -10.76
C ALA A 41 16.47 -8.79 -11.27
N ASP A 42 15.49 -8.40 -10.45
CA ASP A 42 14.07 -8.40 -10.77
C ASP A 42 13.66 -7.05 -11.38
N ASN A 43 13.09 -7.08 -12.59
CA ASN A 43 12.71 -5.86 -13.32
C ASN A 43 11.64 -5.06 -12.57
N GLU A 44 10.72 -5.75 -11.89
CA GLU A 44 9.65 -5.18 -11.10
C GLU A 44 10.21 -4.43 -9.89
N PHE A 45 11.25 -4.96 -9.26
CA PHE A 45 11.90 -4.28 -8.13
C PHE A 45 12.63 -3.01 -8.58
N LEU A 46 13.33 -3.08 -9.72
CA LEU A 46 13.98 -1.91 -10.31
C LEU A 46 12.95 -0.83 -10.71
N LEU A 47 11.80 -1.25 -11.26
CA LEU A 47 10.68 -0.37 -11.57
C LEU A 47 10.16 0.31 -10.30
N VAL A 48 9.87 -0.46 -9.25
CA VAL A 48 9.41 0.09 -7.97
C VAL A 48 10.41 1.07 -7.40
N ASN A 49 11.70 0.74 -7.32
CA ASN A 49 12.71 1.66 -6.81
C ASN A 49 12.73 3.01 -7.58
N LYS A 50 12.52 2.95 -8.91
CA LYS A 50 12.41 4.16 -9.73
C LYS A 50 11.15 4.98 -9.43
N LEU A 51 10.03 4.34 -9.09
CA LEU A 51 8.76 5.01 -8.76
C LEU A 51 8.83 5.79 -7.44
N TYR A 52 9.73 5.42 -6.54
CA TYR A 52 9.99 6.09 -5.26
C TYR A 52 11.23 7.00 -5.27
N THR A 53 11.81 7.25 -6.45
CA THR A 53 12.93 8.19 -6.60
C THR A 53 12.45 9.45 -7.31
N TYR A 54 12.47 10.59 -6.61
CA TYR A 54 11.92 11.85 -7.12
C TYR A 54 13.00 12.79 -7.65
N SER A 55 12.83 13.31 -8.86
CA SER A 55 13.68 14.38 -9.40
C SER A 55 13.34 15.74 -8.77
N GLU A 56 14.23 16.72 -8.87
CA GLU A 56 13.92 18.10 -8.43
C GLU A 56 12.66 18.65 -9.11
N ASP A 57 12.45 18.33 -10.39
CA ASP A 57 11.26 18.77 -11.12
C ASP A 57 9.97 18.11 -10.62
N ASP A 58 10.06 16.87 -10.13
CA ASP A 58 8.94 16.22 -9.45
C ASP A 58 8.59 16.97 -8.17
N LEU A 59 9.59 17.36 -7.39
CA LEU A 59 9.40 18.04 -6.11
C LEU A 59 8.90 19.49 -6.27
N LYS A 60 9.22 20.16 -7.39
CA LYS A 60 8.81 21.55 -7.67
C LYS A 60 7.29 21.73 -7.79
N ILE A 61 6.54 20.67 -8.06
CA ILE A 61 5.07 20.67 -8.24
C ILE A 61 4.40 20.02 -7.02
N ASN A 62 4.85 20.40 -5.83
CA ASN A 62 4.25 20.06 -4.53
C ASN A 62 4.01 21.35 -3.73
N GLY A 63 3.18 21.26 -2.69
CA GLY A 63 2.88 22.35 -1.76
C GLY A 63 1.68 23.23 -2.16
N GLU A 64 1.28 24.09 -1.23
CA GLU A 64 0.01 24.86 -1.26
C GLU A 64 -0.20 25.75 -2.49
N LYS A 65 0.92 26.14 -3.13
CA LYS A 65 0.91 26.96 -4.34
C LYS A 65 0.18 26.28 -5.52
N TYR A 66 0.14 24.95 -5.54
CA TYR A 66 -0.48 24.18 -6.61
C TYR A 66 -1.77 23.56 -6.10
N VAL A 67 -2.89 24.06 -6.61
CA VAL A 67 -4.22 23.50 -6.31
C VAL A 67 -4.33 22.07 -6.85
N MET A 68 -5.17 21.24 -6.23
CA MET A 68 -5.45 19.86 -6.62
C MET A 68 -5.83 19.65 -8.11
N SER A 69 -6.33 20.69 -8.78
CA SER A 69 -6.70 20.67 -10.21
C SER A 69 -5.64 21.24 -11.15
N ASP A 70 -4.44 21.56 -10.67
CA ASP A 70 -3.36 22.09 -11.52
C ASP A 70 -3.03 21.09 -12.64
N PRO A 71 -3.11 21.47 -13.92
CA PRO A 71 -2.88 20.54 -15.04
C PRO A 71 -1.50 19.88 -15.03
N ARG A 72 -0.48 20.56 -14.49
CA ARG A 72 0.87 20.00 -14.38
C ARG A 72 0.92 18.92 -13.32
N LEU A 73 0.19 19.10 -12.21
CA LEU A 73 0.08 18.11 -11.15
C LEU A 73 -0.70 16.88 -11.64
N VAL A 74 -1.84 17.09 -12.31
CA VAL A 74 -2.63 16.02 -12.93
C VAL A 74 -1.79 15.25 -13.95
N ASN A 75 -1.01 15.94 -14.79
CA ASN A 75 -0.13 15.30 -15.76
C ASN A 75 1.02 14.53 -15.09
N LYS A 76 1.62 15.07 -14.02
CA LYS A 76 2.64 14.36 -13.23
C LYS A 76 2.10 13.04 -12.69
N LEU A 77 0.92 13.07 -12.06
CA LEU A 77 0.24 11.88 -11.55
C LEU A 77 -0.02 10.88 -12.68
N LYS A 78 -0.68 11.33 -13.76
CA LYS A 78 -1.06 10.47 -14.90
C LYS A 78 0.13 9.78 -15.57
N THR A 79 1.27 10.44 -15.67
CA THR A 79 2.42 9.94 -16.42
C THR A 79 3.43 9.16 -15.58
N LYS A 80 3.47 9.38 -14.26
CA LYS A 80 4.48 8.77 -13.38
C LYS A 80 3.91 7.89 -12.28
N PHE A 81 2.68 8.14 -11.83
CA PHE A 81 2.09 7.50 -10.66
C PHE A 81 0.82 6.72 -10.98
N LEU A 82 0.41 6.62 -12.24
CA LEU A 82 -0.77 5.86 -12.62
C LEU A 82 -0.38 4.70 -13.53
N LEU A 83 -0.13 3.54 -12.92
CA LEU A 83 0.21 2.31 -13.63
C LEU A 83 -1.06 1.68 -14.18
N SER A 84 -1.02 1.26 -15.44
CA SER A 84 -2.19 0.69 -16.12
C SER A 84 -2.54 -0.70 -15.60
N PRO A 85 -3.82 -1.11 -15.65
CA PRO A 85 -4.24 -2.47 -15.35
C PRO A 85 -3.43 -3.53 -16.10
N SER A 86 -3.14 -4.65 -15.45
CA SER A 86 -2.43 -5.74 -16.11
C SER A 86 -3.31 -6.43 -17.16
N THR A 87 -2.73 -6.77 -18.30
CA THR A 87 -3.37 -7.63 -19.32
C THR A 87 -3.15 -9.12 -19.05
N GLU A 88 -2.18 -9.47 -18.20
CA GLU A 88 -1.81 -10.86 -17.88
C GLU A 88 -2.85 -11.56 -17.00
N PRO A 89 -2.99 -12.89 -17.07
CA PRO A 89 -3.88 -13.63 -16.17
C PRO A 89 -3.60 -13.31 -14.70
N TYR A 90 -4.65 -13.28 -13.87
CA TYR A 90 -4.53 -13.14 -12.42
C TYR A 90 -3.52 -14.13 -11.85
N ASN A 91 -2.66 -13.66 -10.96
CA ASN A 91 -1.68 -14.46 -10.24
C ASN A 91 -1.93 -14.31 -8.73
N LEU A 92 -3.05 -14.85 -8.29
CA LEU A 92 -3.53 -14.80 -6.92
C LEU A 92 -3.10 -16.07 -6.17
N GLU A 93 -2.71 -15.94 -4.91
CA GLU A 93 -2.22 -17.03 -4.06
C GLU A 93 -3.33 -17.67 -3.23
N SER A 94 -4.31 -16.88 -2.79
CA SER A 94 -5.43 -17.31 -1.98
C SER A 94 -6.52 -17.94 -2.85
N SER A 95 -7.09 -19.03 -2.34
CA SER A 95 -8.32 -19.62 -2.87
C SER A 95 -9.58 -18.89 -2.41
N ASP A 96 -9.45 -17.90 -1.51
CA ASP A 96 -10.59 -17.16 -0.97
C ASP A 96 -11.29 -16.36 -2.06
N VAL A 97 -12.61 -16.53 -2.13
CA VAL A 97 -13.44 -15.79 -3.08
C VAL A 97 -13.56 -14.33 -2.65
N ASP A 98 -13.67 -14.07 -1.35
CA ASP A 98 -13.79 -12.75 -0.75
C ASP A 98 -12.77 -12.61 0.41
N PRO A 99 -11.61 -11.97 0.19
CA PRO A 99 -10.60 -11.79 1.22
C PRO A 99 -10.90 -10.64 2.20
N SER A 100 -11.94 -9.83 1.96
CA SER A 100 -12.22 -8.56 2.66
C SER A 100 -12.64 -8.68 4.14
N MET A 101 -12.68 -9.90 4.69
CA MET A 101 -13.20 -10.18 6.02
C MET A 101 -14.65 -9.67 6.24
N GLY A 102 -15.44 -9.62 5.17
CA GLY A 102 -16.87 -9.27 5.20
C GLY A 102 -17.20 -7.85 4.73
N GLN A 103 -16.21 -6.98 4.51
CA GLN A 103 -16.47 -5.62 4.01
C GLN A 103 -17.10 -5.62 2.62
N ALA A 104 -16.57 -6.44 1.70
CA ALA A 104 -17.09 -6.53 0.34
C ALA A 104 -18.54 -7.04 0.31
N THR A 105 -18.87 -7.98 1.21
CA THR A 105 -20.24 -8.45 1.38
C THR A 105 -21.20 -7.32 1.78
N GLU A 106 -20.79 -6.44 2.69
CA GLU A 106 -21.63 -5.32 3.13
C GLU A 106 -21.80 -4.26 2.04
N VAL A 107 -20.73 -3.91 1.33
CA VAL A 107 -20.78 -2.98 0.19
C VAL A 107 -21.72 -3.50 -0.89
N ARG A 108 -21.63 -4.80 -1.22
CA ARG A 108 -22.52 -5.46 -2.16
C ARG A 108 -23.98 -5.44 -1.71
N ARG A 109 -24.23 -5.61 -0.42
CA ARG A 109 -25.58 -5.50 0.16
C ARG A 109 -26.15 -4.10 -0.02
N VAL A 110 -25.37 -3.07 0.28
CA VAL A 110 -25.77 -1.65 0.16
C VAL A 110 -26.01 -1.28 -1.30
N LEU A 111 -25.09 -1.66 -2.19
CA LEU A 111 -25.15 -1.37 -3.62
C LEU A 111 -25.96 -2.40 -4.43
N LYS A 112 -26.59 -3.36 -3.76
CA LYS A 112 -27.46 -4.40 -4.36
C LYS A 112 -26.78 -5.16 -5.50
N ASP A 113 -25.56 -5.66 -5.25
CA ASP A 113 -24.74 -6.40 -6.21
C ASP A 113 -24.55 -5.67 -7.56
N MET A 114 -24.44 -4.34 -7.51
CA MET A 114 -24.17 -3.49 -8.67
C MET A 114 -23.01 -4.04 -9.51
N LYS A 115 -23.18 -3.99 -10.83
CA LYS A 115 -22.16 -4.36 -11.82
C LYS A 115 -21.55 -3.10 -12.47
N ASN A 116 -20.33 -3.24 -13.01
CA ASN A 116 -19.63 -2.16 -13.72
C ASN A 116 -19.42 -0.90 -12.87
N GLY A 117 -19.17 -1.07 -11.57
CA GLY A 117 -18.84 0.05 -10.69
C GLY A 117 -17.37 0.46 -10.78
N PHE A 118 -17.06 1.60 -10.17
CA PHE A 118 -15.70 2.09 -9.99
C PHE A 118 -15.33 2.13 -8.50
N PHE A 119 -14.24 1.46 -8.12
CA PHE A 119 -13.73 1.50 -6.75
C PHE A 119 -12.42 2.28 -6.64
N ILE A 120 -12.15 2.79 -5.43
CA ILE A 120 -10.82 3.19 -4.98
C ILE A 120 -10.52 2.46 -3.69
N GLU A 121 -9.34 1.84 -3.61
CA GLU A 121 -8.82 1.23 -2.39
C GLU A 121 -7.48 1.88 -2.05
N CYS A 122 -7.44 2.62 -0.94
CA CYS A 122 -6.22 3.20 -0.39
C CYS A 122 -5.79 2.38 0.83
N GLY A 123 -4.52 2.00 0.87
CA GLY A 123 -4.03 0.94 1.77
C GLY A 123 -4.22 -0.44 1.15
N ALA A 124 -3.95 -0.56 -0.16
CA ALA A 124 -4.24 -1.78 -0.92
C ALA A 124 -3.27 -2.95 -0.64
N LEU A 125 -2.24 -2.75 0.19
CA LEU A 125 -1.31 -3.79 0.63
C LEU A 125 -0.68 -4.54 -0.57
N ASP A 126 -0.66 -5.86 -0.55
CA ASP A 126 -0.16 -6.71 -1.64
C ASP A 126 -1.18 -6.88 -2.78
N GLY A 127 -2.30 -6.14 -2.75
CA GLY A 127 -3.38 -6.23 -3.73
C GLY A 127 -4.20 -7.51 -3.67
N GLU A 128 -4.07 -8.34 -2.63
CA GLU A 128 -4.84 -9.58 -2.51
C GLU A 128 -5.29 -9.81 -1.07
N THR A 129 -4.33 -9.88 -0.16
CA THR A 129 -4.55 -10.12 1.26
C THR A 129 -5.44 -9.01 1.82
N ARG A 130 -6.59 -9.40 2.35
CA ARG A 130 -7.60 -8.49 2.93
C ARG A 130 -8.19 -7.46 1.95
N SER A 131 -8.00 -7.62 0.64
CA SER A 131 -8.50 -6.64 -0.32
C SER A 131 -10.02 -6.50 -0.25
N ASN A 132 -10.48 -5.26 -0.09
CA ASN A 132 -11.90 -4.94 0.00
C ASN A 132 -12.58 -4.86 -1.37
N THR A 133 -11.80 -4.87 -2.46
CA THR A 133 -12.31 -4.63 -3.82
C THR A 133 -12.12 -5.80 -4.78
N LEU A 134 -11.27 -6.77 -4.44
CA LEU A 134 -10.92 -7.88 -5.33
C LEU A 134 -12.14 -8.69 -5.78
N PHE A 135 -13.13 -8.90 -4.91
CA PHE A 135 -14.36 -9.60 -5.26
C PHE A 135 -15.12 -8.86 -6.37
N MET A 136 -15.33 -7.55 -6.21
CA MET A 136 -16.08 -6.74 -7.16
C MET A 136 -15.36 -6.67 -8.51
N GLU A 137 -14.04 -6.56 -8.49
CA GLU A 137 -13.21 -6.61 -9.70
C GLU A 137 -13.40 -7.91 -10.47
N ARG A 138 -13.29 -9.06 -9.79
CA ARG A 138 -13.31 -10.39 -10.42
C ARG A 138 -14.70 -10.83 -10.87
N TYR A 139 -15.73 -10.46 -10.12
CA TYR A 139 -17.06 -11.07 -10.25
C TYR A 139 -18.17 -10.09 -10.56
N LEU A 140 -17.94 -8.78 -10.45
CA LEU A 140 -18.95 -7.75 -10.73
C LEU A 140 -18.57 -6.82 -11.88
N ASP A 141 -17.48 -7.10 -12.59
CA ASP A 141 -16.97 -6.28 -13.70
C ASP A 141 -16.59 -4.86 -13.27
N TRP A 142 -16.21 -4.68 -11.99
CA TRP A 142 -15.77 -3.39 -11.51
C TRP A 142 -14.37 -3.07 -12.01
N THR A 143 -14.16 -1.80 -12.32
CA THR A 143 -12.82 -1.23 -12.53
C THR A 143 -12.44 -0.39 -11.32
N GLY A 144 -11.18 -0.01 -11.20
CA GLY A 144 -10.80 0.80 -10.05
C GLY A 144 -9.35 1.23 -10.00
N LEU A 145 -9.00 1.78 -8.85
CA LEU A 145 -7.68 2.28 -8.50
C LEU A 145 -7.25 1.70 -7.14
N LEU A 146 -6.06 1.12 -7.10
CA LEU A 146 -5.36 0.69 -5.90
C LEU A 146 -4.26 1.71 -5.58
N ILE A 147 -4.24 2.25 -4.37
CA ILE A 147 -3.25 3.20 -3.88
C ILE A 147 -2.50 2.57 -2.71
N GLU A 148 -1.18 2.48 -2.82
CA GLU A 148 -0.32 1.87 -1.79
C GLU A 148 0.98 2.64 -1.63
N ALA A 149 1.34 2.92 -0.38
CA ALA A 149 2.48 3.74 -0.02
C ALA A 149 3.76 2.90 0.17
N ASP A 150 3.68 1.67 0.69
CA ASP A 150 4.88 0.87 0.94
C ASP A 150 5.39 0.25 -0.39
N PRO A 151 6.63 0.54 -0.82
CA PRO A 151 7.18 -0.01 -2.05
C PRO A 151 7.24 -1.54 -2.06
N LEU A 152 7.39 -2.19 -0.90
CA LEU A 152 7.40 -3.67 -0.84
C LEU A 152 6.01 -4.24 -1.15
N ASN A 153 4.96 -3.59 -0.66
CA ASN A 153 3.58 -3.96 -0.94
C ASN A 153 3.24 -3.72 -2.41
N VAL A 154 3.66 -2.58 -2.99
CA VAL A 154 3.51 -2.32 -4.43
C VAL A 154 4.20 -3.39 -5.27
N TYR A 155 5.43 -3.76 -4.91
CA TYR A 155 6.17 -4.80 -5.61
C TYR A 155 5.43 -6.15 -5.59
N ASP A 156 4.91 -6.56 -4.44
CA ASP A 156 4.12 -7.77 -4.29
C ASP A 156 2.78 -7.66 -5.09
N MET A 157 2.14 -6.49 -5.07
CA MET A 157 0.90 -6.19 -5.79
C MET A 157 1.02 -6.28 -7.30
N LEU A 158 2.11 -5.76 -7.88
CA LEU A 158 2.30 -5.79 -9.33
C LEU A 158 2.33 -7.23 -9.87
N LYS A 159 2.83 -8.18 -9.07
CA LYS A 159 2.86 -9.60 -9.41
C LYS A 159 1.50 -10.28 -9.38
N LYS A 160 0.49 -9.68 -8.74
CA LYS A 160 -0.87 -10.24 -8.67
C LYS A 160 -1.66 -10.06 -9.97
N HIS A 161 -1.18 -9.20 -10.86
CA HIS A 161 -1.82 -8.88 -12.15
C HIS A 161 -3.28 -8.41 -12.00
N ARG A 162 -3.52 -7.55 -10.99
CA ARG A 162 -4.82 -6.90 -10.79
C ARG A 162 -5.29 -6.18 -12.06
N LYS A 163 -6.61 -6.15 -12.27
CA LYS A 163 -7.28 -5.47 -13.40
C LYS A 163 -7.70 -4.04 -13.07
N ALA A 164 -7.09 -3.48 -12.03
CA ALA A 164 -7.23 -2.09 -11.60
C ALA A 164 -5.95 -1.30 -11.88
N TYR A 165 -6.09 0.02 -11.95
CA TYR A 165 -4.93 0.91 -11.95
C TYR A 165 -4.20 0.79 -10.61
N VAL A 166 -2.88 0.95 -10.62
CA VAL A 166 -2.06 0.95 -9.40
C VAL A 166 -1.35 2.28 -9.28
N SER A 167 -1.36 2.86 -8.09
CA SER A 167 -0.64 4.09 -7.78
C SER A 167 0.32 3.90 -6.60
N PRO A 168 1.65 3.90 -6.86
CA PRO A 168 2.70 3.77 -5.85
C PRO A 168 2.92 5.11 -5.12
N SER A 169 2.01 5.44 -4.22
CA SER A 169 1.83 6.77 -3.64
C SER A 169 0.87 6.72 -2.45
N CYS A 170 0.65 7.85 -1.79
CA CYS A 170 -0.35 8.02 -0.73
C CYS A 170 -1.44 9.03 -1.09
N LEU A 171 -2.53 9.04 -0.33
CA LEU A 171 -3.48 10.15 -0.33
C LEU A 171 -2.95 11.30 0.53
N SER A 172 -3.05 12.52 0.00
CA SER A 172 -2.66 13.72 0.73
C SER A 172 -3.73 14.08 1.75
N VAL A 173 -3.31 14.39 2.98
CA VAL A 173 -4.15 14.99 4.02
C VAL A 173 -4.37 16.50 3.79
N HIS A 174 -3.84 17.04 2.70
CA HIS A 174 -3.94 18.43 2.30
C HIS A 174 -4.57 18.58 0.91
N PRO A 175 -5.16 19.74 0.57
CA PRO A 175 -5.73 20.00 -0.76
C PRO A 175 -4.67 20.23 -1.87
N TYR A 176 -3.43 19.82 -1.63
CA TYR A 176 -2.28 19.90 -2.53
C TYR A 176 -1.40 18.66 -2.37
N ALA A 177 -0.55 18.39 -3.37
CA ALA A 177 0.38 17.27 -3.34
C ALA A 177 1.58 17.57 -2.44
N THR A 178 2.09 16.54 -1.76
CA THR A 178 3.21 16.64 -0.83
C THR A 178 4.06 15.37 -0.88
N VAL A 179 5.26 15.42 -0.33
CA VAL A 179 6.06 14.22 -0.03
C VAL A 179 6.13 14.08 1.46
N VAL A 180 5.82 12.88 1.97
CA VAL A 180 5.85 12.56 3.39
C VAL A 180 6.88 11.48 3.65
N ARG A 181 7.39 11.43 4.87
CA ARG A 181 8.21 10.31 5.32
C ARG A 181 7.27 9.21 5.83
N PHE A 182 7.45 8.00 5.32
CA PHE A 182 6.59 6.86 5.60
C PHE A 182 7.40 5.77 6.31
N GLU A 183 6.91 5.32 7.46
CA GLU A 183 7.41 4.16 8.20
C GLU A 183 6.89 2.88 7.53
N GLN A 184 7.80 2.14 6.89
CA GLN A 184 7.48 0.88 6.23
C GLN A 184 7.26 -0.22 7.23
N ASN A 185 6.10 -0.85 7.15
CA ASN A 185 5.76 -1.99 7.96
C ASN A 185 4.63 -2.78 7.30
N LYS A 186 4.82 -3.32 6.08
CA LYS A 186 3.88 -4.22 5.37
C LYS A 186 2.39 -4.03 5.74
N ASN A 187 1.92 -4.64 6.84
CA ASN A 187 0.52 -4.58 7.31
C ASN A 187 0.08 -3.36 8.12
N MET A 188 0.98 -2.53 8.63
CA MET A 188 0.74 -1.40 9.56
C MET A 188 1.66 -0.20 9.23
N GLY A 189 1.98 0.00 7.96
CA GLY A 189 2.79 1.14 7.53
C GLY A 189 2.04 2.45 7.75
N LYS A 190 2.75 3.51 8.11
CA LYS A 190 2.12 4.80 8.45
C LYS A 190 3.01 5.98 8.11
N ILE A 191 2.41 7.17 8.01
CA ILE A 191 3.17 8.42 7.91
C ILE A 191 3.90 8.64 9.25
N SER A 192 5.22 8.88 9.19
CA SER A 192 6.04 9.17 10.37
C SER A 192 5.99 10.65 10.72
N GLU A 193 5.86 10.98 12.00
CA GLU A 193 5.94 12.35 12.48
C GLU A 193 7.41 12.84 12.52
N PRO A 194 7.67 14.14 12.36
CA PRO A 194 9.04 14.67 12.37
C PRO A 194 9.83 14.44 13.67
N ASP A 195 9.11 14.28 14.80
CA ASP A 195 9.68 14.07 16.15
C ASP A 195 9.71 12.60 16.58
N ASP A 196 9.34 11.67 15.69
CA ASP A 196 9.55 10.24 15.89
C ASP A 196 11.08 10.01 15.81
N GLY A 197 11.76 10.08 16.96
CA GLY A 197 13.22 9.95 17.05
C GLY A 197 13.75 8.79 16.21
N GLU A 198 14.98 8.90 15.69
CA GLU A 198 15.61 7.92 14.79
C GLU A 198 15.71 6.52 15.41
N ASP A 199 14.62 5.77 15.38
CA ASP A 199 14.64 4.33 15.61
C ASP A 199 15.20 3.69 14.34
N ILE A 200 16.49 3.38 14.39
CA ILE A 200 17.26 2.76 13.31
C ILE A 200 16.65 1.39 12.91
N SER A 201 15.80 0.79 13.74
CA SER A 201 15.10 -0.45 13.39
C SER A 201 13.98 -0.24 12.36
N LYS A 202 13.46 0.98 12.23
CA LYS A 202 12.36 1.32 11.33
C LYS A 202 12.88 1.73 9.96
N ARG A 203 12.41 1.03 8.92
CA ARG A 203 12.68 1.41 7.53
C ARG A 203 11.77 2.57 7.15
N HIS A 204 12.37 3.65 6.64
CA HIS A 204 11.63 4.82 6.19
C HIS A 204 11.86 5.04 4.70
N VAL A 205 10.81 5.51 4.02
CA VAL A 205 10.85 5.90 2.61
C VAL A 205 10.07 7.19 2.42
N ASP A 206 10.54 8.06 1.53
CA ASP A 206 9.79 9.24 1.14
C ASP A 206 8.72 8.84 0.11
N VAL A 207 7.47 9.22 0.35
CA VAL A 207 6.34 8.85 -0.49
C VAL A 207 5.62 10.11 -0.96
N GLN A 208 5.43 10.19 -2.28
CA GLN A 208 4.60 11.20 -2.90
C GLN A 208 3.13 10.94 -2.57
N CYS A 209 2.45 11.92 -2.00
CA CYS A 209 1.00 11.92 -1.83
C CYS A 209 0.31 12.90 -2.78
N PHE A 210 -0.89 12.55 -3.24
CA PHE A 210 -1.75 13.44 -4.03
C PHE A 210 -3.14 13.56 -3.40
N PRO A 211 -3.82 14.71 -3.54
CA PRO A 211 -5.24 14.82 -3.19
C PRO A 211 -6.08 13.84 -4.00
N LEU A 212 -7.14 13.26 -3.41
CA LEU A 212 -8.04 12.32 -4.10
C LEU A 212 -8.58 12.93 -5.41
N PHE A 213 -8.94 14.21 -5.39
CA PHE A 213 -9.48 14.89 -6.57
C PHE A 213 -8.50 14.92 -7.75
N THR A 214 -7.19 14.99 -7.49
CA THR A 214 -6.18 14.94 -8.55
C THR A 214 -6.19 13.59 -9.28
N TYR A 215 -6.38 12.47 -8.57
CA TYR A 215 -6.54 11.14 -9.18
C TYR A 215 -7.78 11.09 -10.08
N LEU A 216 -8.90 11.58 -9.55
CA LEU A 216 -10.18 11.59 -10.24
C LEU A 216 -10.11 12.39 -11.55
N LEU A 217 -9.46 13.57 -11.52
CA LEU A 217 -9.18 14.36 -12.72
C LEU A 217 -8.27 13.63 -13.72
N ALA A 218 -7.20 12.98 -13.23
CA ALA A 218 -6.27 12.25 -14.09
C ALA A 218 -6.93 11.07 -14.83
N MET A 219 -7.90 10.44 -14.18
CA MET A 219 -8.67 9.30 -14.68
C MET A 219 -9.97 9.70 -15.40
N ASN A 220 -10.33 10.98 -15.37
CA ASN A 220 -11.61 11.49 -15.87
C ASN A 220 -12.83 10.78 -15.23
N ILE A 221 -12.77 10.61 -13.91
CA ILE A 221 -13.83 9.99 -13.08
C ILE A 221 -14.44 11.06 -12.17
N THR A 222 -15.76 11.07 -12.06
CA THR A 222 -16.50 11.97 -11.14
C THR A 222 -17.37 11.24 -10.14
N THR A 223 -17.57 9.92 -10.32
CA THR A 223 -18.33 9.06 -9.42
C THR A 223 -17.48 7.87 -9.00
N VAL A 224 -17.39 7.65 -7.69
CA VAL A 224 -16.77 6.48 -7.08
C VAL A 224 -17.88 5.70 -6.37
N ASP A 225 -18.11 4.46 -6.79
CA ASP A 225 -19.16 3.62 -6.21
C ASP A 225 -18.76 3.08 -4.84
N TYR A 226 -17.47 2.78 -4.66
CA TYR A 226 -16.92 2.35 -3.39
C TYR A 226 -15.54 2.95 -3.14
N PHE A 227 -15.37 3.64 -2.01
CA PHE A 227 -14.10 4.16 -1.55
C PHE A 227 -13.68 3.47 -0.24
N SER A 228 -12.77 2.50 -0.34
CA SER A 228 -12.14 1.85 0.82
C SER A 228 -10.95 2.70 1.25
N LEU A 229 -11.04 3.31 2.44
CA LEU A 229 -10.03 4.20 2.99
C LEU A 229 -9.41 3.59 4.26
N ASP A 230 -8.20 3.05 4.12
CA ASP A 230 -7.40 2.51 5.21
C ASP A 230 -6.02 3.21 5.19
N VAL A 231 -5.90 4.29 5.97
CA VAL A 231 -4.67 5.14 6.01
C VAL A 231 -4.18 5.32 7.44
N GLU A 232 -4.46 4.33 8.29
CA GLU A 232 -3.92 4.17 9.65
C GLU A 232 -4.04 5.45 10.51
N GLY A 233 -5.21 6.10 10.50
CA GLY A 233 -5.56 7.20 11.40
C GLY A 233 -5.64 8.60 10.77
N SER A 234 -5.38 8.72 9.46
CA SER A 234 -5.47 10.00 8.72
C SER A 234 -6.76 10.15 7.89
N GLU A 235 -7.75 9.26 8.07
CA GLU A 235 -8.94 9.13 7.24
C GLU A 235 -9.74 10.42 7.20
N LEU A 236 -10.00 11.02 8.37
CA LEU A 236 -10.78 12.25 8.49
C LEU A 236 -10.12 13.42 7.75
N GLN A 237 -8.79 13.54 7.84
CA GLN A 237 -8.07 14.62 7.19
C GLN A 237 -8.12 14.47 5.67
N VAL A 238 -7.99 13.25 5.14
CA VAL A 238 -8.18 12.98 3.71
C VAL A 238 -9.60 13.36 3.27
N LEU A 239 -10.63 12.91 4.00
CA LEU A 239 -12.03 13.19 3.66
C LEU A 239 -12.34 14.69 3.65
N GLN A 240 -11.74 15.47 4.55
CA GLN A 240 -11.89 16.93 4.60
C GLN A 240 -11.34 17.67 3.36
N THR A 241 -10.48 17.03 2.57
CA THR A 241 -9.93 17.63 1.33
C THR A 241 -10.82 17.43 0.11
N ILE A 242 -11.84 16.56 0.18
CA ILE A 242 -12.62 16.16 -1.00
C ILE A 242 -13.65 17.25 -1.35
N PRO A 243 -13.65 17.76 -2.59
CA PRO A 243 -14.69 18.68 -3.06
C PRO A 243 -15.96 17.90 -3.43
N PHE A 244 -16.81 17.62 -2.44
CA PHE A 244 -18.06 16.85 -2.62
C PHE A 244 -19.10 17.54 -3.53
N ASP A 245 -18.92 18.82 -3.84
CA ASP A 245 -19.70 19.53 -4.87
C ASP A 245 -19.34 19.09 -6.30
N GLN A 246 -18.16 18.47 -6.49
CA GLN A 246 -17.62 18.03 -7.78
C GLN A 246 -17.46 16.52 -7.90
N VAL A 247 -17.46 15.80 -6.77
CA VAL A 247 -17.23 14.36 -6.70
C VAL A 247 -18.36 13.69 -5.96
N ASN A 248 -18.89 12.60 -6.54
CA ASN A 248 -19.89 11.75 -5.92
C ASN A 248 -19.25 10.46 -5.40
N ILE A 249 -19.32 10.20 -4.10
CA ILE A 249 -18.87 8.93 -3.49
C ILE A 249 -20.09 8.25 -2.87
N ARG A 250 -20.49 7.09 -3.40
CA ARG A 250 -21.75 6.43 -2.98
C ARG A 250 -21.62 5.69 -1.65
N VAL A 251 -20.51 4.98 -1.47
CA VAL A 251 -20.21 4.22 -0.25
C VAL A 251 -18.75 4.41 0.09
N SER A 252 -18.48 4.70 1.36
CA SER A 252 -17.12 4.69 1.90
C SER A 252 -17.03 3.83 3.15
N SER A 253 -15.91 3.13 3.30
CA SER A 253 -15.51 2.48 4.55
C SER A 253 -14.21 3.09 5.03
N CYS A 254 -14.12 3.30 6.35
CA CYS A 254 -12.94 3.87 7.01
C CYS A 254 -12.48 2.89 8.10
N MET A 255 -11.20 2.56 8.13
CA MET A 255 -10.63 1.69 9.17
C MET A 255 -10.31 2.50 10.45
N ASN A 256 -11.33 2.87 11.22
CA ASN A 256 -11.12 3.37 12.59
C ASN A 256 -11.29 2.20 13.59
N GLU A 257 -10.77 2.35 14.83
CA GLU A 257 -10.96 1.41 15.97
C GLU A 257 -12.43 1.00 16.23
N ARG A 258 -13.39 1.66 15.57
CA ARG A 258 -14.77 1.24 15.40
C ARG A 258 -15.13 1.34 13.92
N SER A 259 -15.03 0.23 13.18
CA SER A 259 -15.42 0.13 11.77
C SER A 259 -16.86 0.63 11.61
N LYS A 260 -17.05 1.77 10.94
CA LYS A 260 -18.37 2.31 10.60
C LYS A 260 -18.44 2.51 9.09
N PHE A 261 -19.50 2.00 8.49
CA PHE A 261 -19.90 2.39 7.14
C PHE A 261 -20.56 3.76 7.25
N GLU A 262 -20.02 4.75 6.55
CA GLU A 262 -20.64 6.07 6.44
C GLU A 262 -21.15 6.23 5.02
N VAL A 263 -22.45 6.50 4.90
CA VAL A 263 -23.03 7.02 3.66
C VAL A 263 -22.78 8.51 3.70
N LEU A 264 -21.84 8.98 2.89
CA LEU A 264 -21.56 10.40 2.75
C LEU A 264 -22.77 11.08 2.08
N PRO A 265 -23.10 12.33 2.48
CA PRO A 265 -24.30 13.04 2.04
C PRO A 265 -24.36 13.27 0.52
#